data_AF-K0UPW9-F1
#
_entry.id   AF-K0UPW9-F1
#
_cell.length_a   1.000
_cell.length_b   1.000
_cell.length_c   1.000
_cell.angle_alpha   90.00
_cell.angle_beta   90.00
_cell.angle_gamma   90.00
#
_symmetry.space_group_name_H-M   'P 1'
#
loop_
_entity.id
_entity.type
_entity.pdbx_description
1 polymer ?
#
loop_
_entity_poly.entity_id
_entity_poly.type
_entity_poly.pdbx_seq_one_letter_code
_entity_poly.pdbx_strand_id
1 'polypeptide(L)' 'MAQHHRAAGERADAGTLKIDCDDCAVRGPGCQDCVVSVLLGVPETLRVDERRALEVLAEVGLAPRLRLVPIHREGSAGVA' A
#
# COMPACT_ATOMS: atom_id res chain seq x y z
N MET A 1 12.97 -2.33 -25.55
CA MET A 1 14.16 -2.13 -24.70
C MET A 1 13.69 -1.76 -23.31
N ALA A 2 13.89 -2.62 -22.31
CA ALA A 2 13.99 -2.31 -20.88
C ALA A 2 14.17 -3.66 -20.16
N GLN A 3 15.37 -4.21 -20.28
CA GLN A 3 15.81 -5.34 -19.47
C GLN A 3 16.56 -4.73 -18.29
N HIS A 4 15.97 -4.73 -17.10
CA HIS A 4 16.66 -4.32 -15.87
C HIS A 4 16.62 -5.38 -14.78
N HIS A 5 16.87 -6.63 -15.17
CA HIS A 5 17.39 -7.62 -14.23
C HIS A 5 18.86 -7.90 -14.55
N ARG A 6 19.76 -7.55 -13.62
CA ARG A 6 20.98 -8.31 -13.29
C ARG A 6 21.39 -8.08 -11.83
N ALA A 7 22.07 -9.10 -11.30
CA ALA A 7 21.99 -9.61 -9.94
C ALA A 7 23.05 -9.11 -8.95
N ALA A 8 22.63 -9.09 -7.68
CA ALA A 8 23.29 -9.40 -6.39
C ALA A 8 24.82 -9.50 -6.24
N GLY A 9 25.31 -8.92 -5.13
CA GLY A 9 26.59 -9.16 -4.43
C GLY A 9 27.31 -7.85 -4.08
N GLU A 10 27.61 -7.48 -2.83
CA GLU A 10 28.50 -8.23 -1.94
C GLU A 10 28.46 -7.75 -0.46
N ARG A 11 28.58 -8.74 0.44
CA ARG A 11 28.81 -8.74 1.91
C ARG A 11 27.58 -8.81 2.83
N ALA A 12 27.57 -9.88 3.62
CA ALA A 12 26.50 -10.35 4.50
C ALA A 12 26.07 -9.31 5.55
N ASP A 13 24.95 -8.66 5.28
CA ASP A 13 24.06 -8.08 6.29
C ASP A 13 22.96 -9.11 6.55
N ALA A 14 22.72 -9.45 7.81
CA ALA A 14 21.68 -10.41 8.16
C ALA A 14 20.29 -9.81 7.88
N GLY A 15 19.76 -10.06 6.68
CA GLY A 15 18.31 -10.19 6.48
C GLY A 15 17.55 -8.98 5.94
N THR A 16 18.14 -8.10 5.13
CA THR A 16 17.34 -7.05 4.46
C THR A 16 16.71 -7.57 3.16
N LEU A 17 15.41 -7.92 3.22
CA LEU A 17 14.58 -8.23 2.05
C LEU A 17 14.04 -6.93 1.43
N LYS A 18 14.52 -6.56 0.24
CA LYS A 18 13.98 -5.43 -0.51
C LYS A 18 12.78 -5.89 -1.36
N ILE A 19 11.62 -5.30 -1.12
CA ILE A 19 10.41 -5.50 -1.92
C ILE A 19 10.25 -4.29 -2.84
N ASP A 20 10.24 -4.53 -4.15
CA ASP A 20 10.01 -3.50 -5.16
C ASP A 20 8.60 -3.65 -5.74
N CYS A 21 7.70 -2.73 -5.35
CA CYS A 21 6.33 -2.76 -5.81
C CYS A 21 6.16 -2.32 -7.27
N ASP A 22 7.15 -1.65 -7.87
CA ASP A 22 7.04 -1.15 -9.25
C ASP A 22 7.37 -2.23 -10.29
N ASP A 23 8.12 -3.26 -9.91
CA ASP A 23 8.48 -4.42 -10.75
C ASP A 23 7.75 -5.72 -10.34
N CYS A 24 6.77 -5.63 -9.44
CA CYS A 24 6.05 -6.79 -8.94
C CYS A 24 5.05 -7.36 -9.98
N ALA A 25 5.28 -8.59 -10.45
CA ALA A 25 4.48 -9.25 -11.49
C ALA A 25 2.99 -9.45 -11.14
N VAL A 26 2.63 -9.43 -9.85
CA VAL A 26 1.26 -9.59 -9.36
C VAL A 26 0.69 -8.30 -8.75
N ARG A 27 1.37 -7.15 -8.96
CA ARG A 27 0.93 -5.85 -8.46
C ARG A 27 -0.50 -5.55 -8.90
N GLY A 28 -1.37 -5.24 -7.95
CA GLY A 28 -2.81 -5.09 -8.16
C GLY A 28 -3.56 -6.36 -7.74
N PRO A 29 -3.67 -7.39 -8.60
CA PRO A 29 -4.44 -8.61 -8.30
C PRO A 29 -3.99 -9.35 -7.03
N GLY A 30 -2.68 -9.42 -6.76
CA GLY A 30 -2.12 -10.10 -5.59
C GLY A 30 -1.88 -9.19 -4.37
N CYS A 31 -2.10 -7.88 -4.50
CA CYS A 31 -1.79 -6.95 -3.40
C CYS A 31 -2.74 -7.09 -2.21
N GLN A 32 -3.97 -7.58 -2.40
CA GLN A 32 -4.93 -7.75 -1.31
C GLN A 32 -4.51 -8.87 -0.34
N ASP A 33 -3.77 -9.85 -0.82
CA ASP A 33 -3.25 -10.97 -0.04
C ASP A 33 -1.73 -10.84 0.26
N CYS A 34 -1.14 -9.66 -0.02
CA CYS A 34 0.27 -9.41 0.21
C CYS A 34 0.55 -9.04 1.68
N VAL A 35 1.56 -9.64 2.28
CA VAL A 35 2.01 -9.34 3.66
C VAL A 35 2.32 -7.84 3.87
N VAL A 36 2.73 -7.12 2.82
CA VAL A 36 2.97 -5.67 2.88
C VAL A 36 1.67 -4.91 3.20
N SER A 37 0.54 -5.29 2.59
CA SER A 37 -0.76 -4.69 2.85
C SER A 37 -1.27 -5.00 4.27
N VAL A 38 -0.88 -6.14 4.83
CA VAL A 38 -1.18 -6.54 6.22
C VAL A 38 -0.32 -5.75 7.21
N LEU A 39 0.98 -5.60 6.93
CA LEU A 39 1.93 -4.94 7.83
C LEU A 39 1.79 -3.42 7.85
N LEU A 40 1.50 -2.82 6.69
CA LEU A 40 1.37 -1.36 6.58
C LEU A 40 -0.07 -0.89 6.80
N GLY A 41 -1.05 -1.79 6.65
CA GLY A 41 -2.47 -1.49 6.83
C GLY A 41 -3.02 -0.47 5.82
N VAL A 42 -4.35 -0.35 5.79
CA VAL A 42 -5.01 0.82 5.19
C VAL A 42 -5.27 1.80 6.34
N PRO A 43 -4.91 3.09 6.21
CA PRO A 43 -5.17 4.05 7.27
C PRO A 43 -6.68 4.10 7.57
N GLU A 44 -7.05 3.87 8.84
CA GLU A 44 -8.46 3.89 9.29
C GLU A 44 -9.07 5.29 9.23
N THR A 45 -8.25 6.33 9.29
CA THR A 45 -8.67 7.73 9.20
C THR A 45 -7.76 8.51 8.26
N LEU A 46 -8.36 9.44 7.53
CA LEU A 46 -7.66 10.38 6.66
C LEU A 46 -8.11 11.79 7.03
N ARG A 47 -7.16 12.69 7.19
CA ARG A 47 -7.47 14.12 7.31
C ARG A 47 -8.02 14.64 5.97
N VAL A 48 -8.71 15.77 6.02
CA VAL A 48 -9.39 16.34 4.84
C VAL A 48 -8.40 16.70 3.73
N ASP A 49 -7.26 17.27 4.10
CA ASP A 49 -6.15 17.62 3.24
C ASP A 49 -5.45 16.38 2.65
N GLU A 50 -5.23 15.34 3.46
CA GLU A 50 -4.66 14.07 3.00
C GLU A 50 -5.55 13.39 1.97
N ARG A 51 -6.87 13.32 2.22
CA ARG A 51 -7.84 12.81 1.24
C ARG A 51 -7.77 13.61 -0.06
N ARG A 52 -7.74 14.93 0.03
CA ARG A 52 -7.68 15.82 -1.15
C ARG A 52 -6.38 15.63 -1.93
N ALA A 53 -5.25 15.44 -1.25
CA ALA A 53 -3.98 15.14 -1.89
C ALA A 53 -4.05 13.82 -2.67
N LEU A 54 -4.65 12.78 -2.07
CA LEU A 54 -4.83 11.49 -2.73
C LEU A 54 -5.78 11.56 -3.93
N GLU A 55 -6.81 12.41 -3.89
CA GLU A 55 -7.69 12.68 -5.04
C GLU A 55 -6.91 13.29 -6.21
N VAL A 56 -6.07 14.29 -5.96
CA VAL A 56 -5.24 14.92 -7.00
C VAL A 56 -4.30 13.90 -7.64
N LEU A 57 -3.64 13.07 -6.83
CA LEU A 57 -2.78 12.01 -7.35
C LEU A 57 -3.54 11.00 -8.21
N ALA A 58 -4.80 10.71 -7.86
CA ALA A 58 -5.64 9.82 -8.64
C ALA A 58 -6.14 10.44 -9.95
N GLU A 59 -6.42 11.74 -9.96
CA GLU A 59 -6.81 12.47 -11.18
C GLU A 59 -5.72 12.45 -12.24
N VAL A 60 -4.45 12.56 -11.82
CA VAL A 60 -3.29 12.51 -12.74
C VAL A 60 -2.78 11.09 -13.02
N GLY A 61 -3.44 10.06 -12.47
CA GLY A 61 -3.09 8.65 -12.70
C GLY A 61 -1.89 8.13 -11.92
N LEU A 62 -1.42 8.87 -10.91
CA LEU A 62 -0.32 8.46 -10.02
C LEU A 62 -0.80 7.60 -8.85
N ALA A 63 -2.10 7.61 -8.55
CA ALA A 63 -2.72 6.76 -7.55
C ALA A 63 -4.04 6.14 -8.06
N PRO A 64 -4.50 5.00 -7.51
CA PRO A 64 -5.85 4.51 -7.74
C PRO A 64 -6.91 5.49 -7.21
N ARG A 65 -8.08 5.58 -7.86
CA ARG A 65 -9.20 6.39 -7.36
C ARG A 65 -9.69 5.91 -6.00
N LEU A 66 -9.94 6.87 -5.10
CA LEU A 66 -10.44 6.61 -3.75
C LEU A 66 -11.84 5.96 -3.78
N ARG A 67 -11.97 4.80 -3.13
CA ARG A 67 -13.25 4.10 -2.88
C ARG A 67 -13.48 4.00 -1.38
N LEU A 68 -13.56 5.15 -0.71
CA LEU A 68 -13.74 5.22 0.73
C LEU A 68 -15.18 4.84 1.09
N VAL A 69 -15.36 3.83 1.94
CA VAL A 69 -16.65 3.46 2.52
C VAL A 69 -16.64 3.91 3.99
N PRO A 70 -17.52 4.84 4.41
CA PRO A 70 -17.60 5.26 5.80
C PRO A 70 -18.02 4.10 6.71
N ILE A 71 -17.11 3.67 7.59
CA ILE A 71 -17.41 2.72 8.66
C ILE A 71 -17.98 3.50 9.85
N HIS A 72 -19.31 3.41 10.02
CA HIS A 72 -20.00 3.96 11.19
C HIS A 72 -19.84 2.97 12.33
N ARG A 73 -18.93 3.23 13.27
CA ARG A 73 -18.84 2.44 14.51
C ARG A 73 -19.95 2.89 15.46
N GLU A 74 -21.09 2.23 15.38
CA GLU A 74 -22.12 2.34 16.40
C GLU A 74 -21.69 1.55 17.65
N GLY A 75 -21.40 2.26 18.74
CA GLY A 75 -21.36 1.67 20.08
C GLY A 75 -20.02 1.09 20.53
N SER A 76 -19.25 1.87 21.26
CA SER A 76 -18.42 1.37 22.35
C SER A 76 -19.32 0.90 23.51
N ALA A 77 -20.07 -0.18 23.30
CA ALA A 77 -20.64 -0.96 24.40
C ALA A 77 -19.63 -2.08 24.69
N GLY A 78 -18.59 -1.72 25.47
CA GLY A 78 -17.65 -2.69 25.99
C GLY A 78 -18.40 -3.73 26.82
N VAL A 79 -18.15 -5.00 26.53
CA VAL A 79 -18.57 -6.12 27.37
C VAL A 79 -17.81 -6.05 28.69
N ALA A 80 -18.56 -5.92 29.78
CA ALA A 80 -18.12 -6.18 31.15
C ALA A 80 -18.99 -7.31 31.69
#